data_AF-A0A6M2BP51-F1
#
_entry.id   AF-A0A6M2BP51-F1
#
_cell.length_a   1.000
_cell.length_b   1.000
_cell.length_c   1.000
_cell.angle_alpha   90.00
_cell.angle_beta   90.00
_cell.angle_gamma   90.00
#
_symmetry.space_group_name_H-M   'P 1'
#
loop_
_entity.id
_entity.type
_entity.pdbx_description
1 polymer ?
#
loop_
_entity_poly.entity_id
_entity_poly.type
_entity_poly.pdbx_seq_one_letter_code
_entity_poly.pdbx_strand_id
1 'polypeptide(L)'
;MIRTLKGPEFARQFGLRPQMLAWFLGAGASASAGIPTGYAMITDFRKRLFCQLSGIRTREVDANDPLWLERIDLLLRTRSSLPESDHPTAYAATFEAVYPSPEDRRAYIDDAIRKGTPSFSHRVLASLLAIKQTPCVFTTNFDHLVEDATTVTNQLLEAAKRAPLTVAAIDNVARAELCISESRWPLLAKLHGDYQSVELKNTNDELKSQDARMQKVLTAACSRFGLVIVGYSGRDDSVMAALSGALAQPSAYPGGLFWVTRSANTLLPAVATLLSAADRAGVSVTIVESQTFDELAADIADVIELPQELTHHVFQARPEPVVRDVVLPLQERRQFPVLQCSALPILAMPSAARKIEVDSPVTTARAREILREAQVWGIVASNGREIAAYGVDADLLRAFSGLGARLAGTVELQPDKDSWARGLIYDALARALTRRRPLFARLRRKGHSLLVQSGSEGDSQEVIDRRYLQLEALRNAYPDALVGTIPDLDYPFNEGVQIRLDRVGDRWWCAFEPMTHVQFPSRESTERNSEDKPDEIAPSTIYQGDPAIDWRRERWARRYNRVWAKIISAWAKTLAGEGSPPLHAVGLKEGTGMDAVFKLSPVTAWSRPSHEHGYFLR
;
A
#
# COMPACT_ATOMS: atom_id res chain seq x y z
N MET A 1 32.16 19.75 12.88
CA MET A 1 30.96 18.90 12.70
C MET A 1 30.43 19.24 11.32
N ILE A 2 30.31 18.25 10.44
CA ILE A 2 29.89 18.46 9.05
C ILE A 2 28.46 19.02 9.05
N ARG A 3 28.24 20.09 8.29
CA ARG A 3 26.92 20.74 8.20
C ARG A 3 25.94 19.84 7.45
N THR A 4 24.70 19.78 7.93
CA THR A 4 23.59 19.12 7.22
C THR A 4 22.58 20.17 6.76
N LEU A 5 22.16 20.10 5.50
CA LEU A 5 21.15 20.95 4.88
C LEU A 5 19.98 20.13 4.36
N LYS A 6 18.81 20.74 4.28
CA LYS A 6 17.67 20.22 3.50
C LYS A 6 17.76 20.68 2.04
N GLY A 7 17.08 19.97 1.15
CA GLY A 7 17.00 20.28 -0.28
C GLY A 7 16.77 21.78 -0.60
N PRO A 8 15.76 22.46 -0.02
CA PRO A 8 15.51 23.88 -0.29
C PRO A 8 16.63 24.83 0.17
N GLU A 9 17.33 24.47 1.25
CA GLU A 9 18.46 25.27 1.75
C GLU A 9 19.66 25.14 0.83
N PHE A 10 19.94 23.92 0.37
CA PHE A 10 20.96 23.67 -0.63
C PHE A 10 20.61 24.35 -1.96
N ALA A 11 19.36 24.28 -2.43
CA ALA A 11 18.94 24.92 -3.68
C ALA A 11 19.17 26.45 -3.66
N ARG A 12 18.87 27.11 -2.54
CA ARG A 12 19.22 28.54 -2.34
C ARG A 12 20.72 28.78 -2.40
N GLN A 13 21.53 27.93 -1.79
CA GLN A 13 22.98 28.04 -1.85
C GLN A 13 23.52 27.80 -3.27
N PHE A 14 23.01 26.78 -3.96
CA PHE A 14 23.34 26.44 -5.34
C PHE A 14 23.04 27.62 -6.28
N GLY A 15 21.85 28.22 -6.15
CA GLY A 15 21.40 29.33 -7.00
C GLY A 15 22.25 30.60 -6.94
N LEU A 16 23.04 30.80 -5.87
CA LEU A 16 23.94 31.95 -5.78
C LEU A 16 25.12 31.85 -6.74
N ARG A 17 25.67 30.65 -6.96
CA ARG A 17 26.89 30.41 -7.75
C ARG A 17 26.86 29.03 -8.43
N PRO A 18 25.86 28.73 -9.29
CA PRO A 18 25.70 27.40 -9.85
C PRO A 18 26.90 26.98 -10.71
N GLN A 19 27.52 27.94 -11.43
CA GLN A 19 28.67 27.72 -12.30
C GLN A 19 29.95 27.27 -11.56
N MET A 20 29.97 27.37 -10.23
CA MET A 20 31.09 26.88 -9.41
C MET A 20 30.96 25.41 -9.03
N LEU A 21 29.88 24.73 -9.44
CA LEU A 21 29.55 23.37 -8.99
C LEU A 21 29.42 22.40 -10.17
N ALA A 22 30.23 21.36 -10.16
CA ALA A 22 30.06 20.18 -10.99
C ALA A 22 29.13 19.16 -10.30
N TRP A 23 28.58 18.24 -11.08
CA TRP A 23 27.73 17.17 -10.57
C TRP A 23 28.38 15.80 -10.74
N PHE A 24 28.13 14.90 -9.81
CA PHE A 24 28.47 13.49 -9.91
C PHE A 24 27.19 12.68 -9.71
N LEU A 25 26.79 11.92 -10.72
CA LEU A 25 25.59 11.10 -10.71
C LEU A 25 25.95 9.62 -10.56
N GLY A 26 25.32 8.97 -9.59
CA GLY A 26 25.30 7.52 -9.49
C GLY A 26 23.97 6.92 -9.93
N ALA A 27 23.84 5.59 -9.83
CA ALA A 27 22.68 4.87 -10.32
C ALA A 27 21.35 5.32 -9.69
N GLY A 28 21.39 5.87 -8.47
CA GLY A 28 20.22 6.44 -7.79
C GLY A 28 19.64 7.68 -8.46
N ALA A 29 20.42 8.40 -9.28
CA ALA A 29 19.93 9.55 -10.06
C ALA A 29 18.97 9.10 -11.18
N SER A 30 19.18 7.90 -11.74
CA SER A 30 18.36 7.32 -12.80
C SER A 30 17.19 6.46 -12.26
N ALA A 31 17.02 6.35 -10.93
CA ALA A 31 16.00 5.49 -10.33
C ALA A 31 14.57 5.90 -10.71
N SER A 32 14.23 7.19 -10.64
CA SER A 32 12.91 7.70 -11.04
C SER A 32 12.66 7.62 -12.54
N ALA A 33 13.71 7.46 -13.34
CA ALA A 33 13.62 7.28 -14.79
C ALA A 33 13.25 5.85 -15.20
N GLY A 34 13.06 4.93 -14.24
CA GLY A 34 12.73 3.53 -14.49
C GLY A 34 13.95 2.61 -14.63
N ILE A 35 15.16 3.13 -14.40
CA ILE A 35 16.38 2.32 -14.40
C ILE A 35 16.66 1.78 -12.99
N PRO A 36 16.76 0.46 -12.80
CA PRO A 36 17.01 -0.11 -11.49
C PRO A 36 18.39 0.28 -10.96
N THR A 37 18.46 0.60 -9.67
CA THR A 37 19.74 0.88 -9.00
C THR A 37 20.56 -0.40 -8.82
N GLY A 38 21.87 -0.28 -8.60
CA GLY A 38 22.71 -1.44 -8.31
C GLY A 38 22.23 -2.27 -7.11
N TYR A 39 21.66 -1.63 -6.08
CA TYR A 39 21.06 -2.34 -4.94
C TYR A 39 19.76 -3.06 -5.31
N ALA A 40 18.91 -2.42 -6.12
CA ALA A 40 17.70 -3.06 -6.63
C ALA A 40 18.03 -4.27 -7.52
N MET A 41 19.09 -4.17 -8.35
CA MET A 41 19.60 -5.28 -9.15
C MET A 41 20.15 -6.41 -8.26
N ILE A 42 20.99 -6.12 -7.25
CA ILE A 42 21.46 -7.13 -6.28
C ILE A 42 20.27 -7.84 -5.63
N THR A 43 19.26 -7.09 -5.22
CA THR A 43 18.06 -7.64 -4.57
C THR A 43 17.29 -8.55 -5.54
N ASP A 44 17.10 -8.14 -6.80
CA ASP A 44 16.47 -8.97 -7.83
C ASP A 44 17.29 -10.24 -8.13
N PHE A 45 18.62 -10.12 -8.25
CA PHE A 45 19.50 -11.26 -8.51
C PHE A 45 19.48 -12.27 -7.37
N ARG A 46 19.58 -11.80 -6.12
CA ARG A 46 19.47 -12.65 -4.93
C ARG A 46 18.11 -13.33 -4.85
N LYS A 47 17.02 -12.61 -5.16
CA LYS A 47 15.66 -13.18 -5.26
C LYS A 47 15.60 -14.30 -6.29
N ARG A 48 16.15 -14.09 -7.49
CA ARG A 48 16.18 -15.10 -8.57
C ARG A 48 16.95 -16.35 -8.15
N LEU A 49 18.14 -16.19 -7.57
CA LEU A 49 18.95 -17.29 -7.07
C LEU A 49 18.22 -18.07 -5.96
N PHE A 50 17.60 -17.35 -5.03
CA PHE A 50 16.78 -17.97 -3.98
C PHE A 50 15.65 -18.83 -4.58
N CYS A 51 14.93 -18.30 -5.57
CA CYS A 51 13.85 -19.03 -6.24
C CYS A 51 14.38 -20.28 -6.98
N GLN A 52 15.53 -20.15 -7.65
CA GLN A 52 16.20 -21.28 -8.32
C GLN A 52 16.63 -22.38 -7.33
N LEU A 53 17.19 -22.01 -6.19
CA LEU A 53 17.70 -22.96 -5.18
C LEU A 53 16.60 -23.57 -4.29
N SER A 54 15.50 -22.85 -4.08
CA SER A 54 14.37 -23.30 -3.22
C SER A 54 13.23 -23.96 -4.00
N GLY A 55 13.12 -23.71 -5.30
CA GLY A 55 11.98 -24.13 -6.13
C GLY A 55 10.72 -23.28 -5.97
N ILE A 56 10.76 -22.22 -5.16
CA ILE A 56 9.63 -21.28 -4.98
C ILE A 56 9.50 -20.38 -6.22
N ARG A 57 8.27 -20.08 -6.64
CA ARG A 57 8.02 -19.22 -7.80
C ARG A 57 8.33 -17.76 -7.46
N THR A 58 8.97 -17.02 -8.36
CA THR A 58 9.35 -15.60 -8.17
C THR A 58 8.21 -14.67 -7.75
N ARG A 59 6.97 -14.98 -8.16
CA ARG A 59 5.75 -14.23 -7.81
C ARG A 59 5.31 -14.37 -6.36
N GLU A 60 5.76 -15.42 -5.66
CA GLU A 60 5.40 -15.72 -4.27
C GLU A 60 6.39 -15.10 -3.28
N VAL A 61 7.50 -14.55 -3.78
CA VAL A 61 8.54 -13.90 -2.99
C VAL A 61 8.41 -12.39 -3.13
N ASP A 62 8.20 -11.69 -2.02
CA ASP A 62 8.22 -10.23 -1.98
C ASP A 62 9.57 -9.74 -1.46
N ALA A 63 10.39 -9.16 -2.34
CA ALA A 63 11.72 -8.67 -1.97
C ALA A 63 11.71 -7.31 -1.27
N ASN A 64 10.53 -6.76 -0.95
CA ASN A 64 10.38 -5.59 -0.09
C ASN A 64 9.98 -5.97 1.36
N ASP A 65 9.64 -7.23 1.62
CA ASP A 65 9.28 -7.73 2.95
C ASP A 65 10.56 -8.14 3.72
N PRO A 66 10.83 -7.58 4.91
CA PRO A 66 11.98 -7.95 5.74
C PRO A 66 12.10 -9.46 6.01
N LEU A 67 10.98 -10.16 6.20
CA LEU A 67 11.00 -11.60 6.47
C LEU A 67 11.46 -12.41 5.25
N TRP A 68 11.11 -11.95 4.04
CA TRP A 68 11.59 -12.58 2.81
C TRP A 68 13.06 -12.27 2.56
N LEU A 69 13.51 -11.04 2.85
CA LEU A 69 14.92 -10.68 2.77
C LEU A 69 15.78 -11.56 3.69
N GLU A 70 15.36 -11.74 4.95
CA GLU A 70 16.05 -12.63 5.90
C GLU A 70 16.12 -14.08 5.40
N ARG A 71 15.03 -14.60 4.82
CA ARG A 71 14.99 -15.95 4.23
C ARG A 71 15.90 -16.12 3.03
N ILE A 72 15.91 -15.12 2.14
CA ILE A 72 16.81 -15.08 0.98
C ILE A 72 18.26 -15.10 1.46
N ASP A 73 18.60 -14.23 2.41
CA ASP A 73 19.95 -14.12 2.92
C ASP A 73 20.41 -15.38 3.65
N LEU A 74 19.56 -15.99 4.47
CA LEU A 74 19.89 -17.24 5.18
C LEU A 74 20.19 -18.39 4.21
N LEU A 75 19.35 -18.56 3.18
CA LEU A 75 19.53 -19.64 2.21
C LEU A 75 20.78 -19.41 1.36
N LEU A 76 21.01 -18.18 0.88
CA LEU A 76 22.19 -17.86 0.08
C LEU A 76 23.48 -18.02 0.91
N ARG A 77 23.51 -17.54 2.17
CA ARG A 77 24.66 -17.78 3.06
C ARG A 77 24.99 -19.26 3.26
N THR A 78 23.97 -20.13 3.23
CA THR A 78 24.15 -21.57 3.49
C THR A 78 24.47 -22.37 2.22
N ARG A 79 23.93 -21.97 1.07
CA ARG A 79 23.96 -22.76 -0.18
C ARG A 79 24.76 -22.13 -1.32
N SER A 80 25.23 -20.90 -1.18
CA SER A 80 26.08 -20.25 -2.18
C SER A 80 27.27 -19.55 -1.53
N SER A 81 28.41 -19.53 -2.23
CA SER A 81 29.60 -18.79 -1.83
C SER A 81 29.50 -17.32 -2.26
N LEU A 82 28.34 -16.69 -2.03
CA LEU A 82 28.10 -15.30 -2.42
C LEU A 82 28.43 -14.36 -1.26
N PRO A 83 29.03 -13.20 -1.55
CA PRO A 83 29.26 -12.18 -0.52
C PRO A 83 27.94 -11.60 0.01
N GLU A 84 28.02 -10.93 1.15
CA GLU A 84 26.89 -10.21 1.74
C GLU A 84 26.39 -9.09 0.83
N SER A 85 25.11 -8.72 0.92
CA SER A 85 24.46 -7.72 0.05
C SER A 85 25.12 -6.34 0.12
N ASP A 86 25.79 -6.03 1.22
CA ASP A 86 26.51 -4.78 1.44
C ASP A 86 27.97 -4.79 0.95
N HIS A 87 28.50 -5.95 0.59
CA HIS A 87 29.88 -6.10 0.13
C HIS A 87 30.08 -5.41 -1.25
N PRO A 88 31.25 -4.78 -1.51
CA PRO A 88 31.53 -4.12 -2.79
C PRO A 88 31.41 -5.04 -4.01
N THR A 89 31.81 -6.31 -3.87
CA THR A 89 31.75 -7.31 -4.97
C THR A 89 30.38 -7.98 -5.12
N ALA A 90 29.40 -7.65 -4.27
CA ALA A 90 28.09 -8.32 -4.27
C ALA A 90 27.34 -8.17 -5.59
N TYR A 91 27.44 -6.99 -6.23
CA TYR A 91 26.86 -6.76 -7.54
C TYR A 91 27.41 -7.73 -8.59
N ALA A 92 28.74 -7.74 -8.77
CA ALA A 92 29.38 -8.59 -9.78
C ALA A 92 29.14 -10.08 -9.52
N ALA A 93 29.32 -10.52 -8.26
CA ALA A 93 29.16 -11.93 -7.89
C ALA A 93 27.71 -12.44 -8.05
N THR A 94 26.71 -11.64 -7.65
CA THR A 94 25.29 -12.04 -7.81
C THR A 94 24.85 -11.97 -9.27
N PHE A 95 25.38 -11.02 -10.04
CA PHE A 95 25.06 -10.88 -11.46
C PHE A 95 25.61 -12.06 -12.27
N GLU A 96 26.86 -12.46 -12.03
CA GLU A 96 27.49 -13.63 -12.67
C GLU A 96 26.81 -14.95 -12.28
N ALA A 97 26.36 -15.06 -11.03
CA ALA A 97 25.64 -16.25 -10.58
C ALA A 97 24.27 -16.42 -11.26
N VAL A 98 23.56 -15.33 -11.55
CA VAL A 98 22.27 -15.38 -12.26
C VAL A 98 22.46 -15.51 -13.77
N TYR A 99 23.44 -14.79 -14.33
CA TYR A 99 23.73 -14.71 -15.76
C TYR A 99 25.21 -15.03 -16.01
N PRO A 100 25.56 -16.31 -16.19
CA PRO A 100 26.95 -16.73 -16.37
C PRO A 100 27.57 -16.22 -17.67
N SER A 101 26.77 -16.12 -18.74
CA SER A 101 27.23 -15.61 -20.03
C SER A 101 27.36 -14.08 -20.01
N PRO A 102 28.46 -13.52 -20.51
CA PRO A 102 28.58 -12.07 -20.71
C PRO A 102 27.58 -11.50 -21.72
N GLU A 103 27.18 -12.25 -22.74
CA GLU A 103 26.11 -11.88 -23.68
C GLU A 103 24.78 -11.64 -22.94
N ASP A 104 24.41 -12.56 -22.04
CA ASP A 104 23.17 -12.45 -21.26
C ASP A 104 23.20 -11.25 -20.31
N ARG A 105 24.35 -10.99 -19.69
CA ARG A 105 24.56 -9.81 -18.84
C ARG A 105 24.41 -8.51 -19.64
N ARG A 106 24.95 -8.46 -20.87
CA ARG A 106 24.76 -7.35 -21.81
C ARG A 106 23.29 -7.17 -22.16
N ALA A 107 22.62 -8.23 -22.57
CA ALA A 107 21.19 -8.18 -22.91
C ALA A 107 20.33 -7.68 -21.74
N TYR A 108 20.63 -8.10 -20.50
CA TYR A 108 19.92 -7.63 -19.30
C TYR A 108 20.09 -6.13 -19.07
N ILE A 109 21.33 -5.63 -19.16
CA ILE A 109 21.61 -4.20 -18.94
C ILE A 109 21.01 -3.36 -20.06
N ASP A 110 21.13 -3.79 -21.32
CA ASP A 110 20.50 -3.12 -22.46
C ASP A 110 18.98 -3.04 -22.28
N ASP A 111 18.34 -4.11 -21.80
CA ASP A 111 16.91 -4.12 -21.51
C ASP A 111 16.53 -3.18 -20.36
N ALA A 112 17.35 -3.11 -19.32
CA ALA A 112 17.16 -2.19 -18.20
C ALA A 112 17.31 -0.72 -18.64
N ILE A 113 18.29 -0.41 -19.48
CA ILE A 113 18.54 0.94 -20.00
C ILE A 113 17.43 1.35 -20.98
N ARG A 114 16.98 0.44 -21.86
CA ARG A 114 15.92 0.72 -22.87
C ARG A 114 14.58 1.10 -22.25
N LYS A 115 14.31 0.65 -21.02
CA LYS A 115 13.11 1.01 -20.26
C LYS A 115 13.20 2.41 -19.65
N GLY A 116 14.40 2.98 -19.56
CA GLY A 116 14.65 4.28 -18.98
C GLY A 116 14.13 5.41 -19.87
N THR A 117 13.47 6.41 -19.29
CA THR A 117 13.15 7.67 -19.99
C THR A 117 13.55 8.86 -19.12
N PRO A 118 14.04 9.98 -19.70
CA PRO A 118 14.50 11.11 -18.89
C PRO A 118 13.45 11.62 -17.90
N SER A 119 13.76 11.50 -16.60
CA SER A 119 12.89 11.96 -15.51
C SER A 119 12.90 13.48 -15.36
N PHE A 120 12.11 13.99 -14.41
CA PHE A 120 12.06 15.42 -14.10
C PHE A 120 13.44 16.00 -13.78
N SER A 121 14.24 15.33 -12.94
CA SER A 121 15.60 15.78 -12.61
C SER A 121 16.55 15.80 -13.80
N HIS A 122 16.43 14.87 -14.75
CA HIS A 122 17.22 14.89 -15.99
C HIS A 122 16.91 16.13 -16.82
N ARG A 123 15.63 16.53 -16.91
CA ARG A 123 15.21 17.74 -17.63
C ARG A 123 15.70 19.01 -16.95
N VAL A 124 15.65 19.07 -15.62
CA VAL A 124 16.20 20.19 -14.86
C VAL A 124 17.72 20.29 -15.07
N LEU A 125 18.44 19.18 -14.91
CA LEU A 125 19.90 19.15 -15.11
C LEU A 125 20.28 19.53 -16.55
N ALA A 126 19.57 18.99 -17.54
CA ALA A 126 19.73 19.35 -18.94
C ALA A 126 19.50 20.84 -19.19
N SER A 127 18.52 21.45 -18.51
CA SER A 127 18.27 22.89 -18.59
C SER A 127 19.43 23.70 -18.01
N LEU A 128 19.98 23.27 -16.87
CA LEU A 128 21.17 23.90 -16.27
C LEU A 128 22.40 23.79 -17.17
N LEU A 129 22.59 22.66 -17.85
CA LEU A 129 23.67 22.46 -18.83
C LEU A 129 23.47 23.38 -20.05
N ALA A 130 22.25 23.44 -20.59
CA ALA A 130 21.92 24.25 -21.76
C ALA A 130 22.15 25.74 -21.54
N ILE A 131 21.86 26.26 -20.34
CA ILE A 131 22.09 27.66 -19.95
C ILE A 131 23.45 27.90 -19.29
N LYS A 132 24.36 26.91 -19.33
CA LYS A 132 25.74 26.98 -18.78
C LYS A 132 25.81 27.30 -17.29
N GLN A 133 24.78 26.93 -16.53
CA GLN A 133 24.79 27.02 -15.07
C GLN A 133 25.46 25.81 -14.40
N THR A 134 25.60 24.70 -15.11
CA THR A 134 26.42 23.56 -14.68
C THR A 134 27.54 23.32 -15.70
N PRO A 135 28.82 23.45 -15.32
CA PRO A 135 29.94 23.25 -16.25
C PRO A 135 30.19 21.78 -16.59
N CYS A 136 30.09 20.88 -15.60
CA CYS A 136 30.43 19.47 -15.75
C CYS A 136 29.44 18.55 -15.03
N VAL A 137 29.20 17.39 -15.63
CA VAL A 137 28.55 16.23 -15.03
C VAL A 137 29.45 15.02 -15.19
N PHE A 138 29.73 14.33 -14.11
CA PHE A 138 30.39 13.03 -14.07
C PHE A 138 29.36 11.97 -13.73
N THR A 139 29.49 10.78 -14.30
CA THR A 139 28.58 9.68 -13.98
C THR A 139 29.24 8.31 -14.08
N THR A 140 28.79 7.40 -13.23
CA THR A 140 29.07 5.95 -13.33
C THR A 140 27.99 5.20 -14.09
N ASN A 141 26.92 5.88 -14.51
CA ASN A 141 25.79 5.25 -15.16
C ASN A 141 26.07 4.99 -16.63
N PHE A 142 25.59 3.86 -17.14
CA PHE A 142 25.71 3.48 -18.54
C PHE A 142 24.60 4.06 -19.42
N ASP A 143 23.49 4.47 -18.81
CA ASP A 143 22.34 5.01 -19.52
C ASP A 143 22.66 6.32 -20.28
N HIS A 144 21.78 6.66 -21.22
CA HIS A 144 21.90 7.82 -22.11
C HIS A 144 20.95 8.97 -21.71
N LEU A 145 20.43 8.94 -20.47
CA LEU A 145 19.33 9.82 -20.07
C LEU A 145 19.72 11.30 -19.99
N VAL A 146 20.97 11.58 -19.58
CA VAL A 146 21.48 12.95 -19.53
C VAL A 146 21.73 13.47 -20.94
N GLU A 147 22.28 12.64 -21.81
CA GLU A 147 22.52 12.93 -23.23
C GLU A 147 21.21 13.27 -23.95
N ASP A 148 20.20 12.42 -23.81
CA ASP A 148 18.88 12.58 -24.41
C ASP A 148 18.18 13.83 -23.91
N ALA A 149 18.11 13.99 -22.58
CA ALA A 149 17.49 15.16 -21.97
C ALA A 149 18.14 16.45 -22.47
N THR A 150 19.47 16.48 -22.53
CA THR A 150 20.23 17.66 -22.97
C THR A 150 20.06 17.92 -24.47
N THR A 151 19.96 16.87 -25.28
CA THR A 151 19.71 16.99 -26.72
C THR A 151 18.34 17.62 -26.98
N VAL A 152 17.29 17.09 -26.35
CA VAL A 152 15.93 17.63 -26.47
C VAL A 152 15.86 19.06 -25.93
N THR A 153 16.43 19.32 -24.76
CA THR A 153 16.43 20.64 -24.12
C THR A 153 17.15 21.69 -24.99
N ASN A 154 18.31 21.37 -25.54
CA ASN A 154 19.05 22.29 -26.41
C ASN A 154 18.31 22.62 -27.70
N GLN A 155 17.53 21.69 -28.25
CA GLN A 155 16.78 21.93 -29.48
C GLN A 155 15.68 22.98 -29.30
N LEU A 156 15.19 23.17 -28.06
CA LEU A 156 14.18 24.19 -27.72
C LEU A 156 14.75 25.61 -27.68
N LEU A 157 16.06 25.77 -27.58
CA LEU A 157 16.72 27.07 -27.58
C LEU A 157 17.04 27.52 -29.01
N GLU A 158 17.06 28.85 -29.20
CA GLU A 158 17.59 29.50 -30.40
C GLU A 158 19.02 29.03 -30.68
N ALA A 159 19.38 28.83 -31.96
CA ALA A 159 20.67 28.28 -32.36
C ALA A 159 21.89 29.01 -31.73
N ALA A 160 21.81 30.33 -31.56
CA ALA A 160 22.87 31.14 -30.96
C ALA A 160 23.04 30.94 -29.44
N LYS A 161 22.00 30.45 -28.74
CA LYS A 161 21.99 30.22 -27.29
C LYS A 161 22.28 28.77 -26.91
N ARG A 162 22.32 27.85 -27.90
CA ARG A 162 22.59 26.43 -27.66
C ARG A 162 23.98 26.21 -27.09
N ALA A 163 24.08 25.33 -26.11
CA ALA A 163 25.35 24.88 -25.54
C ALA A 163 25.51 23.37 -25.82
N PRO A 164 26.18 22.98 -26.92
CA PRO A 164 26.27 21.58 -27.30
C PRO A 164 27.03 20.78 -26.22
N LEU A 165 26.42 19.69 -25.77
CA LEU A 165 27.01 18.84 -24.74
C LEU A 165 28.22 18.09 -25.29
N THR A 166 29.36 18.26 -24.64
CA THR A 166 30.54 17.43 -24.91
C THR A 166 30.39 16.15 -24.11
N VAL A 167 30.11 15.03 -24.78
CA VAL A 167 30.07 13.71 -24.15
C VAL A 167 31.41 13.01 -24.36
N ALA A 168 31.99 12.51 -23.27
CA ALA A 168 33.22 11.73 -23.29
C ALA A 168 33.12 10.53 -22.35
N ALA A 169 33.62 9.39 -22.80
CA ALA A 169 33.70 8.16 -22.01
C ALA A 169 35.12 7.59 -22.11
N ILE A 170 35.34 6.38 -21.57
CA ILE A 170 36.66 5.77 -21.50
C ILE A 170 37.32 5.55 -22.87
N ASP A 171 36.52 5.38 -23.91
CA ASP A 171 36.93 5.22 -25.31
C ASP A 171 37.39 6.54 -25.97
N ASN A 172 37.10 7.70 -25.36
CA ASN A 172 37.46 9.01 -25.88
C ASN A 172 37.88 10.00 -24.77
N VAL A 173 38.80 9.58 -23.92
CA VAL A 173 39.29 10.41 -22.79
C VAL A 173 39.93 11.72 -23.24
N ALA A 174 40.59 11.72 -24.40
CA ALA A 174 41.24 12.92 -24.96
C ALA A 174 40.24 14.08 -25.15
N ARG A 175 38.98 13.77 -25.50
CA ARG A 175 37.92 14.77 -25.62
C ARG A 175 37.59 15.41 -24.27
N ALA A 176 37.59 14.63 -23.19
CA ALA A 176 37.36 15.14 -21.84
C ALA A 176 38.54 15.99 -21.35
N GLU A 177 39.78 15.53 -21.58
CA GLU A 177 41.00 16.28 -21.25
C GLU A 177 41.04 17.64 -21.94
N LEU A 178 40.74 17.68 -23.25
CA LEU A 178 40.65 18.91 -24.02
C LEU A 178 39.54 19.83 -23.52
N CYS A 179 38.38 19.26 -23.20
CA CYS A 179 37.26 20.02 -22.68
C CYS A 179 37.59 20.71 -21.35
N ILE A 180 38.26 20.00 -20.43
CA ILE A 180 38.78 20.57 -19.19
C ILE A 180 39.83 21.64 -19.50
N SER A 181 40.87 21.35 -20.29
CA SER A 181 41.97 22.31 -20.50
C SER A 181 41.51 23.61 -21.19
N GLU A 182 40.61 23.51 -22.16
CA GLU A 182 40.09 24.65 -22.93
C GLU A 182 38.82 25.28 -22.35
N SER A 183 38.30 24.75 -21.22
CA SER A 183 37.06 25.23 -20.59
C SER A 183 35.83 25.19 -21.51
N ARG A 184 35.70 24.12 -22.30
CA ARG A 184 34.62 23.96 -23.30
C ARG A 184 33.36 23.34 -22.70
N TRP A 185 32.65 24.10 -21.87
CA TRP A 185 31.42 23.65 -21.20
C TRP A 185 30.19 23.63 -22.12
N PRO A 186 29.19 22.74 -21.87
CA PRO A 186 29.14 21.74 -20.80
C PRO A 186 29.80 20.39 -21.15
N LEU A 187 30.35 19.72 -20.13
CA LEU A 187 30.96 18.38 -20.22
C LEU A 187 30.07 17.33 -19.51
N LEU A 188 29.82 16.21 -20.18
CA LEU A 188 29.37 14.95 -19.56
C LEU A 188 30.48 13.91 -19.70
N ALA A 189 31.08 13.50 -18.58
CA ALA A 189 32.14 12.51 -18.52
C ALA A 189 31.67 11.21 -17.85
N LYS A 190 31.68 10.10 -18.60
CA LYS A 190 31.28 8.76 -18.10
C LYS A 190 32.51 7.97 -17.67
N LEU A 191 32.61 7.67 -16.38
CA LEU A 191 33.83 7.10 -15.79
C LEU A 191 34.08 5.64 -16.14
N HIS A 192 33.02 4.85 -16.38
CA HIS A 192 33.14 3.41 -16.63
C HIS A 192 32.92 3.00 -18.09
N GLY A 193 32.88 3.95 -19.03
CA GLY A 193 32.59 3.65 -20.44
C GLY A 193 31.11 3.37 -20.72
N ASP A 194 30.81 2.93 -21.94
CA ASP A 194 29.57 2.20 -22.28
C ASP A 194 29.72 0.75 -21.80
N TYR A 195 28.64 0.09 -21.35
CA TYR A 195 28.69 -1.26 -20.77
C TYR A 195 29.34 -2.29 -21.71
N GLN A 196 29.34 -2.02 -23.02
CA GLN A 196 30.09 -2.75 -24.05
C GLN A 196 31.59 -2.94 -23.72
N SER A 197 32.16 -2.10 -22.85
CA SER A 197 33.59 -2.09 -22.50
C SER A 197 33.94 -2.76 -21.16
N VAL A 198 32.94 -3.26 -20.40
CA VAL A 198 33.16 -3.81 -19.04
C VAL A 198 33.90 -5.16 -19.04
N GLU A 199 33.81 -5.94 -20.13
CA GLU A 199 34.58 -7.19 -20.27
C GLU A 199 36.10 -7.00 -20.41
N LEU A 200 36.56 -5.77 -20.60
CA LEU A 200 37.97 -5.48 -20.78
C LEU A 200 38.68 -5.03 -19.48
N LYS A 201 37.98 -5.05 -18.34
CA LYS A 201 38.56 -4.66 -17.04
C LYS A 201 39.58 -5.65 -16.44
N ASN A 202 39.99 -6.70 -17.16
CA ASN A 202 41.04 -7.61 -16.67
C ASN A 202 42.11 -8.08 -17.68
N THR A 203 42.25 -7.49 -18.88
CA THR A 203 43.25 -8.01 -19.85
C THR A 203 44.02 -7.02 -20.72
N ASN A 204 43.67 -5.72 -20.81
CA ASN A 204 44.44 -4.77 -21.64
C ASN A 204 44.95 -3.57 -20.83
N ASP A 205 46.28 -3.35 -20.84
CA ASP A 205 46.95 -2.20 -20.19
C ASP A 205 46.41 -0.85 -20.69
N GLU A 206 45.91 -0.81 -21.92
CA GLU A 206 45.29 0.37 -22.51
C GLU A 206 44.06 0.85 -21.74
N LEU A 207 43.16 -0.06 -21.31
CA LEU A 207 41.97 0.37 -20.57
C LEU A 207 42.30 0.82 -19.16
N LYS A 208 43.27 0.20 -18.49
CA LYS A 208 43.76 0.69 -17.19
C LYS A 208 44.36 2.10 -17.33
N SER A 209 45.09 2.35 -18.41
CA SER A 209 45.61 3.67 -18.74
C SER A 209 44.50 4.69 -19.02
N GLN A 210 43.48 4.32 -19.80
CA GLN A 210 42.33 5.18 -20.09
C GLN A 210 41.51 5.48 -18.83
N ASP A 211 41.27 4.49 -17.97
CA ASP A 211 40.59 4.68 -16.67
C ASP A 211 41.36 5.66 -15.78
N ALA A 212 42.68 5.49 -15.65
CA ALA A 212 43.54 6.40 -14.91
C ALA A 212 43.52 7.83 -15.48
N ARG A 213 43.45 7.98 -16.81
CA ARG A 213 43.30 9.29 -17.45
C ARG A 213 41.93 9.91 -17.15
N MET A 214 40.86 9.13 -17.17
CA MET A 214 39.51 9.62 -16.83
C MET A 214 39.41 10.03 -15.36
N GLN A 215 40.06 9.29 -14.45
CA GLN A 215 40.20 9.70 -13.04
C GLN A 215 40.97 11.03 -12.90
N LYS A 216 41.99 11.27 -13.73
CA LYS A 216 42.69 12.58 -13.79
C LYS A 216 41.77 13.71 -14.27
N VAL A 217 40.89 13.45 -15.23
CA VAL A 217 39.87 14.42 -15.66
C VAL A 217 38.95 14.79 -14.49
N LEU A 218 38.49 13.80 -13.71
CA LEU A 218 37.66 14.04 -12.52
C LEU A 218 38.41 14.88 -11.48
N THR A 219 39.66 14.52 -11.13
CA THR A 219 40.44 15.26 -10.12
C THR A 219 40.78 16.68 -10.58
N ALA A 220 41.07 16.88 -11.87
CA ALA A 220 41.27 18.21 -12.46
C ALA A 220 40.00 19.06 -12.39
N ALA A 221 38.82 18.49 -12.66
CA ALA A 221 37.55 19.20 -12.50
C ALA A 221 37.27 19.55 -11.03
N CYS A 222 37.54 18.63 -10.10
CA CYS A 222 37.40 18.87 -8.66
C CYS A 222 38.33 19.96 -8.13
N SER A 223 39.44 20.27 -8.82
CA SER A 223 40.32 21.40 -8.47
C SER A 223 39.79 22.76 -8.95
N ARG A 224 38.76 22.75 -9.82
CA ARG A 224 38.18 23.95 -10.43
C ARG A 224 36.78 24.26 -9.92
N PHE A 225 36.04 23.22 -9.52
CA PHE A 225 34.65 23.30 -9.11
C PHE A 225 34.44 22.56 -7.80
N GLY A 226 33.45 23.01 -7.01
CA GLY A 226 32.84 22.14 -6.01
C GLY A 226 32.11 20.97 -6.68
N LEU A 227 31.74 19.97 -5.90
CA LEU A 227 31.11 18.76 -6.42
C LEU A 227 29.84 18.42 -5.66
N VAL A 228 28.75 18.23 -6.39
CA VAL A 228 27.45 17.78 -5.89
C VAL A 228 27.27 16.31 -6.28
N ILE A 229 27.31 15.41 -5.29
CA ILE A 229 27.24 13.97 -5.49
C ILE A 229 25.83 13.50 -5.18
N VAL A 230 25.13 12.92 -6.17
CA VAL A 230 23.73 12.49 -6.06
C VAL A 230 23.55 11.06 -6.57
N GLY A 231 22.84 10.24 -5.80
CA GLY A 231 22.49 8.88 -6.22
C GLY A 231 23.68 7.91 -6.30
N TYR A 232 24.85 8.31 -5.81
CA TYR A 232 26.04 7.47 -5.72
C TYR A 232 26.21 6.94 -4.30
N SER A 233 26.47 5.63 -4.17
CA SER A 233 26.53 4.97 -2.87
C SER A 233 27.91 5.04 -2.22
N GLY A 234 28.99 5.31 -2.99
CA GLY A 234 30.35 5.27 -2.48
C GLY A 234 30.97 3.88 -2.39
N ARG A 235 30.49 2.91 -3.19
CA ARG A 235 30.99 1.52 -3.20
C ARG A 235 32.06 1.21 -4.23
N ASP A 236 32.26 2.09 -5.21
CA ASP A 236 33.29 1.86 -6.22
C ASP A 236 34.63 2.42 -5.72
N ASP A 237 35.57 1.53 -5.43
CA ASP A 237 36.88 1.89 -4.86
C ASP A 237 37.68 2.81 -5.78
N SER A 238 37.58 2.64 -7.10
CA SER A 238 38.32 3.45 -8.08
C SER A 238 37.83 4.90 -8.08
N VAL A 239 36.51 5.08 -8.02
CA VAL A 239 35.87 6.40 -7.93
C VAL A 239 36.15 7.04 -6.58
N MET A 240 36.02 6.30 -5.47
CA MET A 240 36.29 6.82 -4.13
C MET A 240 37.76 7.20 -3.96
N ALA A 241 38.69 6.45 -4.56
CA ALA A 241 40.11 6.79 -4.61
C ALA A 241 40.35 8.06 -5.42
N ALA A 242 39.70 8.24 -6.56
CA ALA A 242 39.81 9.47 -7.35
C ALA A 242 39.26 10.71 -6.61
N LEU A 243 38.09 10.60 -5.96
CA LEU A 243 37.52 11.67 -5.13
C LEU A 243 38.43 12.01 -3.94
N SER A 244 38.99 11.00 -3.28
CA SER A 244 39.95 11.21 -2.19
C SER A 244 41.26 11.82 -2.69
N GLY A 245 41.75 11.37 -3.85
CA GLY A 245 42.98 11.87 -4.47
C GLY A 245 42.87 13.33 -4.92
N ALA A 246 41.67 13.81 -5.24
CA ALA A 246 41.44 15.23 -5.53
C ALA A 246 41.79 16.13 -4.33
N LEU A 247 41.69 15.63 -3.08
CA LEU A 247 42.05 16.39 -1.88
C LEU A 247 43.54 16.73 -1.79
N ALA A 248 44.41 16.03 -2.53
CA ALA A 248 45.83 16.33 -2.59
C ALA A 248 46.15 17.56 -3.48
N GLN A 249 45.17 18.09 -4.22
CA GLN A 249 45.38 19.21 -5.13
C GLN A 249 45.36 20.57 -4.39
N PRO A 250 46.13 21.60 -4.81
CA PRO A 250 46.30 22.87 -4.10
C PRO A 250 45.04 23.74 -3.90
N SER A 251 43.87 23.30 -4.36
CA SER A 251 42.56 23.97 -4.20
C SER A 251 41.44 22.96 -4.44
N ALA A 252 41.42 21.87 -3.67
CA ALA A 252 40.41 20.83 -3.82
C ALA A 252 39.00 21.39 -3.51
N TYR A 253 38.06 21.15 -4.41
CA TYR A 253 36.64 21.48 -4.27
C TYR A 253 36.37 22.94 -3.88
N PRO A 254 36.76 23.94 -4.69
CA PRO A 254 36.65 25.36 -4.33
C PRO A 254 35.20 25.84 -4.10
N GLY A 255 34.21 25.14 -4.67
CA GLY A 255 32.78 25.39 -4.42
C GLY A 255 32.20 24.61 -3.23
N GLY A 256 32.99 23.76 -2.58
CA GLY A 256 32.57 22.82 -1.54
C GLY A 256 32.25 21.41 -2.06
N LEU A 257 32.14 20.47 -1.14
CA LEU A 257 31.78 19.08 -1.39
C LEU A 257 30.40 18.80 -0.79
N PHE A 258 29.42 18.52 -1.64
CA PHE A 258 28.04 18.25 -1.26
C PHE A 258 27.70 16.78 -1.49
N TRP A 259 27.33 16.08 -0.44
CA TRP A 259 26.88 14.69 -0.53
C TRP A 259 25.37 14.61 -0.30
N VAL A 260 24.63 14.28 -1.35
CA VAL A 260 23.17 14.14 -1.27
C VAL A 260 22.82 12.71 -0.85
N THR A 261 22.05 12.59 0.23
CA THR A 261 21.59 11.30 0.77
C THR A 261 20.19 11.41 1.35
N ARG A 262 19.50 10.29 1.55
CA ARG A 262 18.18 10.27 2.21
C ARG A 262 18.26 10.65 3.68
N SER A 263 19.35 10.25 4.33
CA SER A 263 19.65 10.60 5.72
C SER A 263 21.15 10.54 5.97
N ALA A 264 21.66 11.47 6.77
CA ALA A 264 23.06 11.48 7.19
C ALA A 264 23.49 10.16 7.86
N ASN A 265 22.57 9.44 8.51
CA ASN A 265 22.83 8.17 9.20
C ASN A 265 23.02 6.97 8.26
N THR A 266 22.79 7.15 6.95
CA THR A 266 22.87 6.07 5.95
C THR A 266 24.17 6.09 5.13
N LEU A 267 25.10 6.98 5.48
CA LEU A 267 26.39 7.09 4.79
C LEU A 267 27.25 5.86 5.04
N LEU A 268 27.86 5.33 3.98
CA LEU A 268 28.83 4.24 4.11
C LEU A 268 30.13 4.72 4.77
N PRO A 269 30.87 3.83 5.46
CA PRO A 269 32.13 4.20 6.13
C PRO A 269 33.16 4.87 5.21
N ALA A 270 33.29 4.42 3.96
CA ALA A 270 34.18 5.01 2.97
C ALA A 270 33.81 6.48 2.67
N VAL A 271 32.51 6.77 2.57
CA VAL A 271 31.99 8.12 2.34
C VAL A 271 32.24 8.99 3.57
N ALA A 272 31.92 8.51 4.77
CA ALA A 272 32.18 9.24 6.01
C ALA A 272 33.67 9.58 6.16
N THR A 273 34.55 8.66 5.76
CA THR A 273 36.01 8.86 5.74
C THR A 273 36.44 9.95 4.76
N LEU A 274 35.93 9.91 3.52
CA LEU A 274 36.17 10.95 2.51
C LEU A 274 35.72 12.33 2.99
N LEU A 275 34.47 12.44 3.48
CA LEU A 275 33.90 13.70 3.94
C LEU A 275 34.68 14.27 5.14
N SER A 276 35.09 13.42 6.07
CA SER A 276 35.92 13.84 7.22
C SER A 276 37.33 14.25 6.80
N ALA A 277 37.91 13.59 5.78
CA ALA A 277 39.21 13.98 5.23
C ALA A 277 39.13 15.33 4.52
N ALA A 278 38.06 15.58 3.76
CA ALA A 278 37.81 16.85 3.10
C ALA A 278 37.64 18.00 4.10
N ASP A 279 36.87 17.80 5.19
CA ASP A 279 36.70 18.78 6.26
C ASP A 279 38.05 19.14 6.92
N ARG A 280 38.90 18.14 7.19
CA ARG A 280 40.27 18.35 7.71
C ARG A 280 41.20 19.06 6.72
N ALA A 281 40.98 18.89 5.42
CA ALA A 281 41.70 19.59 4.37
C ALA A 281 41.21 21.04 4.15
N GLY A 282 40.24 21.51 4.95
CA GLY A 282 39.68 22.87 4.85
C GLY A 282 38.64 23.04 3.76
N VAL A 283 38.15 21.94 3.16
CA VAL A 283 37.06 21.98 2.19
C VAL A 283 35.74 22.20 2.91
N SER A 284 34.88 23.08 2.38
CA SER A 284 33.51 23.22 2.88
C SER A 284 32.70 21.96 2.55
N VAL A 285 32.49 21.09 3.53
CA VAL A 285 31.72 19.84 3.37
C VAL A 285 30.30 20.02 3.87
N THR A 286 29.32 19.55 3.09
CA THR A 286 27.90 19.60 3.47
C THR A 286 27.18 18.33 3.06
N ILE A 287 26.41 17.76 3.99
CA ILE A 287 25.47 16.68 3.70
C ILE A 287 24.13 17.31 3.35
N VAL A 288 23.54 16.92 2.23
CA VAL A 288 22.22 17.41 1.80
C VAL A 288 21.22 16.26 1.92
N GLU A 289 20.21 16.44 2.75
CA GLU A 289 19.14 15.45 2.92
C GLU A 289 18.01 15.68 1.92
N SER A 290 17.82 14.71 1.01
CA SER A 290 16.75 14.67 0.00
C SER A 290 16.35 13.21 -0.28
N GLN A 291 15.06 12.91 -0.47
CA GLN A 291 14.63 11.52 -0.67
C GLN A 291 15.01 10.98 -2.05
N THR A 292 14.90 11.85 -3.07
CA THR A 292 15.20 11.52 -4.47
C THR A 292 15.92 12.66 -5.18
N PHE A 293 16.49 12.38 -6.35
CA PHE A 293 17.06 13.42 -7.20
C PHE A 293 15.97 14.32 -7.80
N ASP A 294 14.79 13.79 -8.11
CA ASP A 294 13.66 14.59 -8.61
C ASP A 294 13.18 15.63 -7.59
N GLU A 295 13.17 15.29 -6.29
CA GLU A 295 12.83 16.23 -5.21
C GLU A 295 13.87 17.36 -5.12
N LEU A 296 15.17 17.01 -5.11
CA LEU A 296 16.24 18.01 -5.10
C LEU A 296 16.21 18.91 -6.35
N ALA A 297 15.93 18.32 -7.51
CA ALA A 297 15.83 19.05 -8.77
C ALA A 297 14.62 19.98 -8.78
N ALA A 298 13.51 19.62 -8.11
CA ALA A 298 12.37 20.52 -7.94
C ALA A 298 12.76 21.74 -7.09
N ASP A 299 13.44 21.52 -5.96
CA ASP A 299 13.93 22.63 -5.13
C ASP A 299 14.86 23.57 -5.91
N ILE A 300 15.73 23.01 -6.76
CA ILE A 300 16.64 23.80 -7.62
C ILE A 300 15.88 24.57 -8.69
N ALA A 301 14.90 23.94 -9.35
CA ALA A 301 14.10 24.57 -10.39
C ALA A 301 13.26 25.74 -9.85
N ASP A 302 12.90 25.72 -8.56
CA ASP A 302 12.16 26.81 -7.90
C ASP A 302 13.05 28.04 -7.61
N VAL A 303 14.38 27.89 -7.60
CA VAL A 303 15.33 28.97 -7.28
C VAL A 303 16.05 29.49 -8.52
N ILE A 304 16.27 28.64 -9.52
CA ILE A 304 16.97 29.02 -10.75
C ILE A 304 16.01 29.66 -11.76
N GLU A 305 16.40 30.83 -12.27
CA GLU A 305 15.73 31.45 -13.41
C GLU A 305 16.05 30.69 -14.71
N LEU A 306 15.04 30.00 -15.25
CA LEU A 306 15.11 29.31 -16.54
C LEU A 306 14.40 30.15 -17.62
N PRO A 307 14.88 30.13 -18.88
CA PRO A 307 14.12 30.65 -20.02
C PRO A 307 12.71 30.02 -20.09
N GLN A 308 11.75 30.75 -20.64
CA GLN A 308 10.35 30.32 -20.66
C GLN A 308 10.16 28.98 -21.37
N GLU A 309 10.91 28.74 -22.45
CA GLU A 309 10.88 27.51 -23.24
C GLU A 309 11.34 26.31 -22.40
N LEU A 310 12.38 26.50 -21.60
CA LEU A 310 12.92 25.46 -20.72
C LEU A 310 12.04 25.24 -19.49
N THR A 311 11.50 26.32 -18.92
CA THR A 311 10.49 26.26 -17.86
C THR A 311 9.32 25.40 -18.31
N HIS A 312 8.77 25.68 -19.50
CA HIS A 312 7.69 24.88 -20.06
C HIS A 312 8.10 23.42 -20.28
N HIS A 313 9.27 23.16 -20.84
CA HIS A 313 9.77 21.79 -21.06
C HIS A 313 9.92 20.96 -19.78
N VAL A 314 10.44 21.59 -18.72
CA VAL A 314 10.64 20.98 -17.40
C VAL A 314 9.29 20.69 -16.74
N PHE A 315 8.36 21.65 -16.77
CA PHE A 315 7.08 21.54 -16.06
C PHE A 315 5.95 20.87 -16.86
N GLN A 316 6.02 20.80 -18.20
CA GLN A 316 5.13 19.95 -19.03
C GLN A 316 5.30 18.45 -18.72
N ALA A 317 6.48 18.05 -18.22
CA ALA A 317 6.75 16.69 -17.80
C ALA A 317 6.09 16.33 -16.46
N ARG A 318 5.68 17.33 -15.69
CA ARG A 318 4.85 17.07 -14.52
C ARG A 318 3.48 16.64 -15.07
N PRO A 319 2.91 15.51 -14.61
CA PRO A 319 1.48 15.29 -14.83
C PRO A 319 0.78 16.59 -14.43
N GLU A 320 -0.16 17.06 -15.25
CA GLU A 320 -0.95 18.27 -14.96
C GLU A 320 -1.25 18.22 -13.47
N PRO A 321 -0.72 19.17 -12.68
CA PRO A 321 -1.06 19.17 -11.28
C PRO A 321 -2.57 19.31 -11.30
N VAL A 322 -3.26 18.28 -10.78
CA VAL A 322 -4.67 18.36 -10.47
C VAL A 322 -4.73 19.33 -9.28
N VAL A 323 -4.46 20.60 -9.55
CA VAL A 323 -4.71 21.71 -8.65
C VAL A 323 -6.22 21.86 -8.64
N ARG A 324 -6.87 20.92 -7.94
CA ARG A 324 -7.95 21.37 -7.11
C ARG A 324 -7.29 22.20 -6.04
N ASP A 325 -7.80 23.41 -5.82
CA ASP A 325 -7.60 24.10 -4.56
C ASP A 325 -7.98 23.10 -3.45
N VAL A 326 -6.97 22.44 -2.89
CA VAL A 326 -7.13 21.77 -1.62
C VAL A 326 -7.20 22.93 -0.66
N VAL A 327 -8.43 23.33 -0.33
CA VAL A 327 -8.70 24.04 0.91
C VAL A 327 -8.03 23.18 1.98
N LEU A 328 -6.83 23.59 2.41
CA LEU A 328 -6.17 22.95 3.53
C LEU A 328 -7.16 23.06 4.68
N PRO A 329 -7.68 21.94 5.20
CA PRO A 329 -8.60 22.02 6.32
C PRO A 329 -7.85 22.72 7.45
N LEU A 330 -8.33 23.90 7.85
CA LEU A 330 -7.83 24.71 8.97
C LEU A 330 -8.00 24.00 10.33
N GLN A 331 -8.33 22.71 10.34
CA GLN A 331 -8.46 21.93 11.56
C GLN A 331 -7.09 21.42 11.99
N GLU A 332 -6.80 21.66 13.28
CA GLU A 332 -5.59 21.20 13.96
C GLU A 332 -5.24 19.75 13.58
N ARG A 333 -4.03 19.56 13.07
CA ARG A 333 -3.45 18.23 12.84
C ARG A 333 -3.44 17.48 14.18
N ARG A 334 -4.38 16.53 14.37
CA ARG A 334 -4.22 15.51 15.41
C ARG A 334 -3.00 14.67 15.04
N GLN A 335 -2.11 14.44 16.00
CA GLN A 335 -0.80 13.77 15.80
C GLN A 335 -0.91 12.31 15.31
N PHE A 336 -2.12 11.73 15.23
CA PHE A 336 -2.34 10.32 14.94
C PHE A 336 -3.57 10.11 14.02
N PRO A 337 -3.52 9.16 13.07
CA PRO A 337 -4.68 8.82 12.24
C PRO A 337 -5.78 8.16 13.09
N VAL A 338 -6.90 8.85 13.29
CA VAL A 338 -8.09 8.27 13.94
C VAL A 338 -8.82 7.38 12.92
N LEU A 339 -8.84 6.07 13.17
CA LEU A 339 -9.51 5.10 12.32
C LEU A 339 -10.97 5.01 12.74
N GLN A 340 -11.89 5.22 11.81
CA GLN A 340 -13.30 4.88 12.01
C GLN A 340 -13.47 3.37 11.82
N CYS A 341 -14.05 2.69 12.80
CA CYS A 341 -14.35 1.26 12.72
C CYS A 341 -15.83 1.05 12.38
N SER A 342 -16.15 0.01 11.60
CA SER A 342 -17.53 -0.37 11.30
C SER A 342 -18.14 -1.23 12.42
N ALA A 343 -18.20 -0.66 13.63
CA ALA A 343 -18.75 -1.33 14.81
C ALA A 343 -19.62 -0.40 15.64
N LEU A 344 -20.82 -0.87 16.00
CA LEU A 344 -21.79 -0.14 16.81
C LEU A 344 -21.75 -0.66 18.25
N PRO A 345 -21.57 0.21 19.26
CA PRO A 345 -21.66 -0.22 20.64
C PRO A 345 -23.11 -0.62 20.96
N ILE A 346 -23.26 -1.80 21.58
CA ILE A 346 -24.53 -2.28 22.12
C ILE A 346 -24.64 -1.71 23.54
N LEU A 347 -25.51 -0.72 23.70
CA LEU A 347 -25.75 0.00 24.95
C LEU A 347 -26.65 -0.81 25.90
N ALA A 348 -27.56 -1.61 25.35
CA ALA A 348 -28.39 -2.55 26.10
C ALA A 348 -28.63 -3.82 25.28
N MET A 349 -28.64 -4.96 25.97
CA MET A 349 -28.82 -6.31 25.43
C MET A 349 -29.73 -7.09 26.40
N PRO A 350 -30.55 -8.04 25.95
CA PRO A 350 -31.34 -8.85 26.85
C PRO A 350 -30.45 -9.74 27.72
N SER A 351 -30.71 -9.75 29.03
CA SER A 351 -30.00 -10.57 30.03
C SER A 351 -30.73 -11.86 30.38
N ALA A 352 -31.96 -12.05 29.88
CA ALA A 352 -32.77 -13.23 30.15
C ALA A 352 -33.67 -13.57 28.96
N ALA A 353 -34.09 -14.83 28.87
CA ALA A 353 -35.08 -15.32 27.91
C ALA A 353 -36.15 -16.17 28.60
N ARG A 354 -37.27 -16.45 27.91
CA ARG A 354 -38.32 -17.31 28.44
C ARG A 354 -37.78 -18.73 28.56
N LYS A 355 -37.94 -19.36 29.74
CA LYS A 355 -37.55 -20.75 29.96
C LYS A 355 -38.75 -21.67 29.72
N ILE A 356 -38.58 -22.63 28.81
CA ILE A 356 -39.53 -23.71 28.55
C ILE A 356 -38.84 -25.04 28.85
N GLU A 357 -39.39 -25.83 29.75
CA GLU A 357 -38.90 -27.17 30.05
C GLU A 357 -39.64 -28.19 29.20
N VAL A 358 -38.91 -29.18 28.68
CA VAL A 358 -39.43 -30.27 27.85
C VAL A 358 -39.02 -31.62 28.44
N ASP A 359 -39.82 -32.65 28.20
CA ASP A 359 -39.62 -33.98 28.80
C ASP A 359 -38.41 -34.72 28.18
N SER A 360 -38.14 -34.46 26.90
CA SER A 360 -37.02 -35.05 26.15
C SER A 360 -36.04 -33.97 25.66
N PRO A 361 -34.72 -34.25 25.65
CA PRO A 361 -33.74 -33.29 25.21
C PRO A 361 -33.88 -33.01 23.71
N VAL A 362 -33.78 -31.75 23.32
CA VAL A 362 -33.89 -31.31 21.92
C VAL A 362 -32.69 -30.47 21.51
N THR A 363 -32.29 -30.53 20.25
CA THR A 363 -31.23 -29.64 19.73
C THR A 363 -31.83 -28.30 19.28
N THR A 364 -31.01 -27.24 19.25
CA THR A 364 -31.44 -25.93 18.74
C THR A 364 -31.93 -26.00 17.29
N ALA A 365 -31.33 -26.85 16.45
CA ALA A 365 -31.76 -27.05 15.07
C ALA A 365 -33.18 -27.62 15.01
N ARG A 366 -33.44 -28.71 15.76
CA ARG A 366 -34.76 -29.34 15.80
C ARG A 366 -35.81 -28.41 16.42
N ALA A 367 -35.47 -27.65 17.46
CA ALA A 367 -36.38 -26.67 18.04
C ALA A 367 -36.82 -25.59 17.03
N ARG A 368 -35.92 -25.17 16.13
CA ARG A 368 -36.26 -24.22 15.04
C ARG A 368 -37.13 -24.85 13.95
N GLU A 369 -36.94 -26.13 13.66
CA GLU A 369 -37.79 -26.87 12.72
C GLU A 369 -39.21 -26.99 13.26
N ILE A 370 -39.38 -27.34 14.53
CA ILE A 370 -40.69 -27.43 15.19
C ILE A 370 -41.45 -26.09 15.09
N LEU A 371 -40.79 -24.95 15.35
CA LEU A 371 -41.43 -23.64 15.17
C LEU A 371 -41.86 -23.39 13.72
N ARG A 372 -41.06 -23.83 12.74
CA ARG A 372 -41.37 -23.69 11.31
C ARG A 372 -42.54 -24.57 10.90
N GLU A 373 -42.55 -25.83 11.33
CA GLU A 373 -43.63 -26.81 11.10
C GLU A 373 -44.95 -26.31 11.72
N ALA A 374 -44.89 -25.76 12.93
CA ALA A 374 -46.04 -25.19 13.63
C ALA A 374 -46.46 -23.79 13.11
N GLN A 375 -45.72 -23.22 12.15
CA GLN A 375 -45.88 -21.84 11.66
C GLN A 375 -45.93 -20.79 12.79
N VAL A 376 -45.19 -21.03 13.87
CA VAL A 376 -45.10 -20.12 15.01
C VAL A 376 -43.87 -19.24 14.88
N TRP A 377 -44.07 -17.93 15.06
CA TRP A 377 -42.98 -16.98 15.06
C TRP A 377 -42.29 -16.91 16.42
N GLY A 378 -41.02 -17.30 16.47
CA GLY A 378 -40.20 -17.24 17.67
C GLY A 378 -38.71 -17.41 17.39
N ILE A 379 -37.90 -17.14 18.40
CA ILE A 379 -36.44 -17.30 18.38
C ILE A 379 -36.07 -18.21 19.53
N VAL A 380 -35.40 -19.32 19.24
CA VAL A 380 -35.15 -20.37 20.23
C VAL A 380 -33.71 -20.88 20.18
N ALA A 381 -33.21 -21.23 21.35
CA ALA A 381 -32.00 -22.01 21.57
C ALA A 381 -32.29 -23.06 22.63
N SER A 382 -31.74 -24.26 22.43
CA SER A 382 -31.89 -25.36 23.37
C SER A 382 -30.61 -25.57 24.15
N ASN A 383 -30.78 -25.87 25.43
CA ASN A 383 -29.77 -26.36 26.36
C ASN A 383 -30.21 -27.73 26.92
N GLY A 384 -30.37 -28.71 26.01
CA GLY A 384 -30.83 -30.06 26.36
C GLY A 384 -32.34 -30.10 26.60
N ARG A 385 -32.78 -30.19 27.86
CA ARG A 385 -34.19 -30.24 28.27
C ARG A 385 -34.83 -28.87 28.54
N GLU A 386 -34.05 -27.81 28.35
CA GLU A 386 -34.48 -26.44 28.55
C GLU A 386 -34.37 -25.68 27.23
N ILE A 387 -35.45 -25.00 26.83
CA ILE A 387 -35.50 -24.14 25.66
C ILE A 387 -35.60 -22.70 26.14
N ALA A 388 -34.62 -21.89 25.74
CA ALA A 388 -34.64 -20.45 25.90
C ALA A 388 -35.30 -19.82 24.67
N ALA A 389 -36.35 -19.02 24.88
CA ALA A 389 -37.20 -18.53 23.81
C ALA A 389 -37.53 -17.03 23.92
N TYR A 390 -37.69 -16.40 22.75
CA TYR A 390 -38.39 -15.13 22.58
C TYR A 390 -39.58 -15.34 21.64
N GLY A 391 -40.76 -14.89 22.05
CA GLY A 391 -42.02 -15.15 21.35
C GLY A 391 -43.23 -15.04 22.27
N VAL A 392 -44.42 -15.25 21.71
CA VAL A 392 -45.68 -15.31 22.47
C VAL A 392 -45.71 -16.63 23.26
N ASP A 393 -45.93 -16.56 24.57
CA ASP A 393 -45.84 -17.73 25.44
C ASP A 393 -46.83 -18.84 25.03
N ALA A 394 -48.07 -18.47 24.70
CA ALA A 394 -49.11 -19.41 24.25
C ALA A 394 -48.75 -20.12 22.94
N ASP A 395 -48.16 -19.41 21.98
CA ASP A 395 -47.78 -19.98 20.69
C ASP A 395 -46.57 -20.91 20.83
N LEU A 396 -45.59 -20.52 21.66
CA LEU A 396 -44.42 -21.35 21.95
C LEU A 396 -44.83 -22.66 22.64
N LEU A 397 -45.73 -22.60 23.62
CA LEU A 397 -46.28 -23.79 24.28
C LEU A 397 -47.03 -24.70 23.29
N ARG A 398 -47.86 -24.11 22.42
CA ARG A 398 -48.55 -24.86 21.36
C ARG A 398 -47.58 -25.58 20.44
N ALA A 399 -46.54 -24.88 19.97
CA ALA A 399 -45.54 -25.46 19.08
C ALA A 399 -44.77 -26.63 19.71
N PHE A 400 -44.38 -26.52 20.98
CA PHE A 400 -43.60 -27.56 21.69
C PHE A 400 -44.46 -28.55 22.49
N SER A 401 -45.78 -28.52 22.34
CA SER A 401 -46.72 -29.40 23.06
C SER A 401 -46.40 -30.90 22.91
N GLY A 402 -45.95 -31.34 21.74
CA GLY A 402 -45.53 -32.72 21.47
C GLY A 402 -44.28 -33.17 22.24
N LEU A 403 -43.56 -32.25 22.91
CA LEU A 403 -42.41 -32.53 23.77
C LEU A 403 -42.71 -32.37 25.27
N GLY A 404 -43.99 -32.20 25.65
CA GLY A 404 -44.38 -31.97 27.05
C GLY A 404 -44.01 -30.59 27.59
N ALA A 405 -43.98 -29.58 26.70
CA ALA A 405 -43.50 -28.24 27.05
C ALA A 405 -44.28 -27.57 28.19
N ARG A 406 -43.55 -27.05 29.19
CA ARG A 406 -44.09 -26.26 30.31
C ARG A 406 -43.28 -24.98 30.54
N LEU A 407 -43.96 -23.89 30.87
CA LEU A 407 -43.29 -22.63 31.24
C LEU A 407 -42.60 -22.80 32.59
N ALA A 408 -41.32 -22.45 32.65
CA ALA A 408 -40.48 -22.59 33.83
C ALA A 408 -39.82 -21.26 34.23
N GLY A 409 -40.52 -20.15 33.99
CA GLY A 409 -40.04 -18.80 34.31
C GLY A 409 -39.07 -18.23 33.26
N THR A 410 -37.91 -17.77 33.68
CA THR A 410 -36.88 -17.17 32.81
C THR A 410 -35.51 -17.78 33.06
N VAL A 411 -34.69 -17.84 32.03
CA VAL A 411 -33.29 -18.27 32.10
C VAL A 411 -32.37 -17.08 31.89
N GLU A 412 -31.34 -16.94 32.73
CA GLU A 412 -30.31 -15.91 32.59
C GLU A 412 -29.40 -16.25 31.39
N LEU A 413 -29.00 -15.22 30.64
CA LEU A 413 -28.16 -15.37 29.45
C LEU A 413 -26.74 -14.87 29.72
N GLN A 414 -25.75 -15.77 29.58
CA GLN A 414 -24.34 -15.43 29.70
C GLN A 414 -23.61 -15.62 28.34
N PRO A 415 -23.78 -14.70 27.37
CA PRO A 415 -23.25 -14.86 26.00
C PRO A 415 -21.71 -14.98 25.91
N ASP A 416 -20.98 -14.65 26.97
CA ASP A 416 -19.53 -14.83 27.04
C ASP A 416 -19.08 -16.26 27.32
N LYS A 417 -19.92 -17.01 28.05
CA LYS A 417 -19.61 -18.37 28.51
C LYS A 417 -20.40 -19.41 27.73
N ASP A 418 -21.66 -19.11 27.45
CA ASP A 418 -22.61 -20.05 26.88
C ASP A 418 -22.80 -19.80 25.39
N SER A 419 -22.31 -20.74 24.58
CA SER A 419 -22.41 -20.68 23.12
C SER A 419 -23.87 -20.69 22.62
N TRP A 420 -24.76 -21.41 23.30
CA TRP A 420 -26.18 -21.44 22.99
C TRP A 420 -26.85 -20.08 23.27
N ALA A 421 -26.49 -19.41 24.38
CA ALA A 421 -27.02 -18.10 24.74
C ALA A 421 -26.52 -17.02 23.78
N ARG A 422 -25.23 -17.07 23.40
CA ARG A 422 -24.66 -16.19 22.37
C ARG A 422 -25.38 -16.38 21.02
N GLY A 423 -25.64 -17.63 20.63
CA GLY A 423 -26.38 -17.94 19.41
C GLY A 423 -27.81 -17.38 19.43
N LEU A 424 -28.53 -17.54 20.55
CA LEU A 424 -29.88 -16.99 20.73
C LEU A 424 -29.89 -15.46 20.58
N ILE A 425 -28.98 -14.78 21.29
CA ILE A 425 -28.86 -13.31 21.27
C ILE A 425 -28.47 -12.83 19.87
N TYR A 426 -27.60 -13.56 19.18
CA TYR A 426 -27.14 -13.18 17.85
C TYR A 426 -28.25 -13.30 16.79
N ASP A 427 -29.04 -14.37 16.82
CA ASP A 427 -30.24 -14.50 15.98
C ASP A 427 -31.28 -13.41 16.31
N ALA A 428 -31.46 -13.11 17.59
CA ALA A 428 -32.37 -12.06 18.05
C ALA A 428 -31.92 -10.67 17.60
N LEU A 429 -30.63 -10.38 17.66
CA LEU A 429 -30.07 -9.12 17.16
C LEU A 429 -30.31 -8.95 15.66
N ALA A 430 -30.05 -9.98 14.84
CA ALA A 430 -30.30 -9.93 13.40
C ALA A 430 -31.76 -9.62 13.06
N ARG A 431 -32.71 -10.19 13.82
CA ARG A 431 -34.14 -9.91 13.65
C ARG A 431 -34.53 -8.51 14.16
N ALA A 432 -33.98 -8.06 15.28
CA ALA A 432 -34.22 -6.72 15.81
C ALA A 432 -33.73 -5.62 14.84
N LEU A 433 -32.59 -5.86 14.18
CA LEU A 433 -32.01 -4.94 13.19
C LEU A 433 -32.77 -4.89 11.86
N THR A 434 -33.64 -5.85 11.57
CA THR A 434 -34.42 -5.91 10.31
C THR A 434 -35.89 -5.58 10.51
N ARG A 435 -36.41 -5.69 11.74
CA ARG A 435 -37.80 -5.40 12.05
C ARG A 435 -38.17 -3.96 11.67
N ARG A 436 -39.29 -3.82 10.93
CA ARG A 436 -39.87 -2.54 10.45
C ARG A 436 -38.89 -1.69 9.61
N ARG A 437 -37.88 -2.34 9.02
CA ARG A 437 -36.89 -1.70 8.15
C ARG A 437 -36.92 -2.37 6.78
N PRO A 438 -36.48 -1.68 5.72
CA PRO A 438 -36.34 -2.23 4.37
C PRO A 438 -35.13 -3.18 4.27
N LEU A 439 -35.01 -4.12 5.21
CA LEU A 439 -33.90 -5.07 5.33
C LEU A 439 -34.46 -6.46 5.65
N PHE A 440 -33.85 -7.51 5.11
CA PHE A 440 -34.14 -8.90 5.50
C PHE A 440 -32.88 -9.61 6.00
N ALA A 441 -33.06 -10.51 6.96
CA ALA A 441 -31.97 -11.25 7.59
C ALA A 441 -31.77 -12.63 6.92
N ARG A 442 -30.52 -12.95 6.59
CA ARG A 442 -30.08 -14.27 6.14
C ARG A 442 -29.20 -14.89 7.22
N LEU A 443 -29.77 -15.84 7.95
CA LEU A 443 -29.09 -16.52 9.07
C LEU A 443 -28.27 -17.71 8.54
N ARG A 444 -26.94 -17.67 8.71
CA ARG A 444 -26.02 -18.77 8.35
C ARG A 444 -25.14 -19.15 9.54
N ARG A 445 -24.58 -20.36 9.51
CA ARG A 445 -23.69 -20.88 10.57
C ARG A 445 -22.38 -20.07 10.71
N LYS A 446 -21.88 -19.49 9.61
CA LYS A 446 -20.64 -18.70 9.56
C LYS A 446 -20.84 -17.18 9.75
N GLY A 447 -22.07 -16.74 10.06
CA GLY A 447 -22.39 -15.32 10.23
C GLY A 447 -23.78 -14.96 9.73
N HIS A 448 -24.31 -13.81 10.14
CA HIS A 448 -25.60 -13.31 9.68
C HIS A 448 -25.40 -12.14 8.73
N SER A 449 -26.20 -12.08 7.68
CA SER A 449 -26.19 -10.97 6.73
C SER A 449 -27.55 -10.28 6.72
N LEU A 450 -27.54 -8.95 6.68
CA LEU A 450 -28.73 -8.11 6.55
C LEU A 450 -28.68 -7.47 5.17
N LEU A 451 -29.67 -7.72 4.34
CA LEU A 451 -29.68 -7.33 2.93
C LEU A 451 -30.79 -6.32 2.66
N VAL A 452 -30.52 -5.34 1.80
CA VAL A 452 -31.48 -4.32 1.39
C VAL A 452 -32.65 -4.95 0.64
N GLN A 453 -33.87 -4.59 1.04
CA GLN A 453 -35.11 -4.97 0.38
C GLN A 453 -35.78 -3.72 -0.21
N SER A 454 -35.74 -3.59 -1.54
CA SER A 454 -36.46 -2.55 -2.27
C SER A 454 -37.90 -2.94 -2.57
N GLY A 455 -38.15 -4.22 -2.92
CA GLY A 455 -39.47 -4.77 -3.27
C GLY A 455 -39.42 -6.29 -3.42
N SER A 456 -40.58 -6.94 -3.37
CA SER A 456 -40.76 -8.38 -3.56
C SER A 456 -42.01 -8.65 -4.40
N GLU A 457 -42.08 -9.80 -5.07
CA GLU A 457 -43.26 -10.21 -5.84
C GLU A 457 -44.49 -10.25 -4.92
N GLY A 458 -45.44 -9.34 -5.15
CA GLY A 458 -46.65 -9.19 -4.33
C GLY A 458 -46.72 -7.94 -3.44
N ASP A 459 -45.65 -7.12 -3.35
CA ASP A 459 -45.72 -5.82 -2.65
C ASP A 459 -46.53 -4.79 -3.45
N SER A 460 -47.42 -4.05 -2.79
CA SER A 460 -48.12 -2.91 -3.37
C SER A 460 -47.17 -1.73 -3.64
N GLN A 461 -47.46 -0.88 -4.63
CA GLN A 461 -46.62 0.28 -4.98
C GLN A 461 -46.32 1.20 -3.78
N GLU A 462 -47.30 1.44 -2.92
CA GLU A 462 -47.13 2.25 -1.69
C GLU A 462 -46.06 1.71 -0.73
N VAL A 463 -45.93 0.38 -0.65
CA VAL A 463 -44.93 -0.29 0.19
C VAL A 463 -43.54 -0.13 -0.41
N ILE A 464 -43.42 -0.23 -1.73
CA ILE A 464 -42.17 -0.02 -2.46
C ILE A 464 -41.70 1.43 -2.28
N ASP A 465 -42.59 2.41 -2.48
CA ASP A 465 -42.28 3.83 -2.34
C ASP A 465 -41.86 4.19 -0.91
N ARG A 466 -42.55 3.64 0.09
CA ARG A 466 -42.17 3.81 1.50
C ARG A 466 -40.78 3.25 1.79
N ARG A 467 -40.45 2.05 1.30
CA ARG A 467 -39.12 1.45 1.48
C ARG A 467 -38.05 2.26 0.76
N TYR A 468 -38.36 2.77 -0.43
CA TYR A 468 -37.46 3.62 -1.20
C TYR A 468 -37.08 4.91 -0.45
N LEU A 469 -38.06 5.54 0.21
CA LEU A 469 -37.82 6.70 1.10
C LEU A 469 -36.99 6.32 2.33
N GLN A 470 -37.30 5.19 3.00
CA GLN A 470 -36.53 4.71 4.15
C GLN A 470 -35.05 4.38 3.83
N LEU A 471 -34.76 4.06 2.56
CA LEU A 471 -33.40 3.78 2.08
C LEU A 471 -32.63 5.02 1.61
N GLU A 472 -33.20 6.24 1.71
CA GLU A 472 -32.59 7.47 1.20
C GLU A 472 -31.15 7.67 1.69
N ALA A 473 -30.90 7.49 2.99
CA ALA A 473 -29.56 7.65 3.56
C ALA A 473 -28.53 6.68 2.95
N LEU A 474 -28.93 5.43 2.68
CA LEU A 474 -28.08 4.44 2.02
C LEU A 474 -27.90 4.75 0.54
N ARG A 475 -28.96 5.18 -0.15
CA ARG A 475 -28.92 5.56 -1.56
C ARG A 475 -28.02 6.78 -1.82
N ASN A 476 -28.02 7.74 -0.90
CA ASN A 476 -27.14 8.91 -0.98
C ASN A 476 -25.68 8.60 -0.62
N ALA A 477 -25.44 7.49 0.08
CA ALA A 477 -24.11 7.05 0.49
C ALA A 477 -23.41 6.19 -0.57
N TYR A 478 -24.16 5.35 -1.29
CA TYR A 478 -23.64 4.52 -2.36
C TYR A 478 -23.64 5.29 -3.69
N PRO A 479 -22.54 5.24 -4.48
CA PRO A 479 -22.52 5.83 -5.81
C PRO A 479 -23.37 5.04 -6.82
N ASP A 480 -23.61 3.76 -6.54
CA ASP A 480 -24.32 2.81 -7.39
C ASP A 480 -25.67 2.40 -6.78
N ALA A 481 -26.53 1.75 -7.57
CA ALA A 481 -27.81 1.23 -7.11
C ALA A 481 -27.65 0.20 -5.97
N LEU A 482 -28.53 0.25 -4.95
CA LEU A 482 -28.50 -0.67 -3.81
C LEU A 482 -28.98 -2.08 -4.13
N VAL A 483 -29.74 -2.22 -5.22
CA VAL A 483 -30.30 -3.48 -5.72
C VAL A 483 -30.30 -3.45 -7.24
N GLY A 484 -30.31 -4.60 -7.89
CA GLY A 484 -30.40 -4.69 -9.35
C GLY A 484 -30.03 -6.07 -9.86
N THR A 485 -29.74 -6.18 -11.15
CA THR A 485 -29.15 -7.37 -11.78
C THR A 485 -27.73 -7.07 -12.25
N ILE A 486 -26.88 -8.10 -12.22
CA ILE A 486 -25.50 -7.98 -12.73
C ILE A 486 -25.56 -7.93 -14.27
N PRO A 487 -24.90 -6.95 -14.91
CA PRO A 487 -24.76 -6.93 -16.37
C PRO A 487 -24.18 -8.24 -16.89
N ASP A 488 -24.70 -8.75 -18.00
CA ASP A 488 -24.27 -9.97 -18.69
C ASP A 488 -24.56 -11.31 -17.98
N LEU A 489 -24.78 -11.32 -16.66
CA LEU A 489 -25.09 -12.52 -15.89
C LEU A 489 -26.57 -12.64 -15.47
N ASP A 490 -27.30 -11.52 -15.48
CA ASP A 490 -28.71 -11.40 -15.07
C ASP A 490 -29.02 -11.94 -13.66
N TYR A 491 -28.01 -12.03 -12.80
CA TYR A 491 -28.17 -12.45 -11.42
C TYR A 491 -28.59 -11.27 -10.54
N PRO A 492 -29.68 -11.38 -9.76
CA PRO A 492 -30.08 -10.35 -8.81
C PRO A 492 -29.01 -10.12 -7.74
N PHE A 493 -28.80 -8.87 -7.37
CA PHE A 493 -27.93 -8.49 -6.27
C PHE A 493 -28.60 -7.52 -5.31
N ASN A 494 -28.18 -7.58 -4.05
CA ASN A 494 -28.59 -6.69 -2.97
C ASN A 494 -27.36 -6.23 -2.21
N GLU A 495 -27.19 -4.93 -2.02
CA GLU A 495 -26.26 -4.39 -1.04
C GLU A 495 -26.74 -4.78 0.37
N GLY A 496 -25.80 -4.96 1.28
CA GLY A 496 -26.09 -5.37 2.64
C GLY A 496 -24.89 -5.26 3.55
N VAL A 497 -25.04 -5.80 4.74
CA VAL A 497 -23.97 -5.93 5.72
C VAL A 497 -23.92 -7.33 6.28
N GLN A 498 -22.71 -7.87 6.42
CA GLN A 498 -22.48 -9.01 7.30
C GLN A 498 -22.27 -8.47 8.71
N ILE A 499 -23.07 -8.94 9.68
CA ILE A 499 -22.92 -8.53 11.07
C ILE A 499 -22.14 -9.58 11.85
N ARG A 500 -21.57 -9.17 12.99
CA ARG A 500 -20.98 -10.03 14.02
C ARG A 500 -21.26 -9.44 15.40
N LEU A 501 -21.46 -10.34 16.37
CA LEU A 501 -21.60 -9.98 17.77
C LEU A 501 -20.29 -10.28 18.50
N ASP A 502 -19.52 -9.24 18.80
CA ASP A 502 -18.18 -9.34 19.37
C ASP A 502 -18.10 -8.60 20.71
N ARG A 503 -17.33 -9.15 21.65
CA ARG A 503 -16.97 -8.47 22.90
C ARG A 503 -15.52 -8.02 22.82
N VAL A 504 -15.30 -6.73 23.05
CA VAL A 504 -13.96 -6.13 23.09
C VAL A 504 -13.88 -5.24 24.33
N GLY A 505 -12.94 -5.55 25.22
CA GLY A 505 -12.92 -4.99 26.58
C GLY A 505 -14.20 -5.33 27.34
N ASP A 506 -14.78 -4.34 28.00
CA ASP A 506 -15.98 -4.51 28.83
C ASP A 506 -17.28 -4.18 28.08
N ARG A 507 -17.25 -4.18 26.74
CA ARG A 507 -18.39 -3.78 25.92
C ARG A 507 -18.68 -4.78 24.81
N TRP A 508 -19.97 -4.91 24.51
CA TRP A 508 -20.49 -5.64 23.36
C TRP A 508 -20.64 -4.73 22.15
N TRP A 509 -20.30 -5.26 20.99
CA TRP A 509 -20.29 -4.56 19.72
C TRP A 509 -21.04 -5.35 18.67
N CYS A 510 -21.87 -4.65 17.90
CA CYS A 510 -22.37 -5.12 16.63
C CYS A 510 -21.39 -4.64 15.55
N ALA A 511 -20.38 -5.46 15.24
CA ALA A 511 -19.52 -5.22 14.10
C ALA A 511 -20.30 -5.50 12.82
N PHE A 512 -20.08 -4.69 11.78
CA PHE A 512 -20.72 -4.88 10.49
C PHE A 512 -19.74 -4.63 9.36
N GLU A 513 -19.88 -5.39 8.28
CA GLU A 513 -19.05 -5.31 7.09
C GLU A 513 -19.96 -5.14 5.88
N PRO A 514 -19.96 -3.94 5.25
CA PRO A 514 -20.70 -3.71 4.02
C PRO A 514 -20.27 -4.70 2.93
N MET A 515 -21.25 -5.32 2.27
CA MET A 515 -21.03 -6.33 1.24
C MET A 515 -22.11 -6.26 0.16
N THR A 516 -21.83 -6.79 -1.03
CA THR A 516 -22.82 -7.00 -2.09
C THR A 516 -23.15 -8.48 -2.17
N HIS A 517 -24.40 -8.84 -1.87
CA HIS A 517 -24.90 -10.19 -2.04
C HIS A 517 -25.38 -10.42 -3.46
N VAL A 518 -25.02 -11.56 -4.05
CA VAL A 518 -25.50 -11.99 -5.36
C VAL A 518 -26.30 -13.27 -5.18
N GLN A 519 -27.51 -13.29 -5.73
CA GLN A 519 -28.38 -14.45 -5.72
C GLN A 519 -28.09 -15.30 -6.95
N PHE A 520 -27.46 -16.46 -6.72
CA PHE A 520 -27.28 -17.47 -7.77
C PHE A 520 -28.54 -18.33 -7.90
N PRO A 521 -28.85 -18.82 -9.12
CA PRO A 521 -29.90 -19.80 -9.33
C PRO A 521 -29.67 -21.01 -8.41
N SER A 522 -30.70 -21.47 -7.72
CA SER A 522 -30.60 -22.73 -6.97
C SER A 522 -30.35 -23.83 -8.00
N ARG A 523 -29.19 -24.50 -7.93
CA ARG A 523 -29.12 -25.85 -8.50
C ARG A 523 -30.21 -26.65 -7.82
N GLU A 524 -31.07 -27.31 -8.58
CA GLU A 524 -31.98 -28.31 -8.03
C GLU A 524 -31.12 -29.30 -7.24
N SER A 525 -31.23 -29.22 -5.91
CA SER A 525 -30.64 -30.22 -5.03
C SER A 525 -31.45 -31.49 -5.25
N THR A 526 -30.91 -32.40 -6.04
CA THR A 526 -31.28 -33.81 -5.93
C THR A 526 -31.13 -34.21 -4.48
N GLU A 527 -32.27 -34.61 -3.92
CA GLU A 527 -32.43 -35.44 -2.73
C GLU A 527 -32.16 -34.81 -1.36
N ARG A 528 -33.29 -34.63 -0.67
CA ARG A 528 -33.44 -34.93 0.76
C ARG A 528 -32.70 -36.23 1.06
N ASN A 529 -31.77 -36.21 2.01
CA ASN A 529 -31.62 -37.31 2.97
C ASN A 529 -30.92 -36.79 4.23
N SER A 530 -31.68 -36.85 5.32
CA SER A 530 -31.21 -37.13 6.66
C SER A 530 -30.37 -38.40 6.67
N GLU A 531 -29.19 -38.38 7.28
CA GLU A 531 -28.75 -39.34 8.32
C GLU A 531 -27.24 -39.19 8.62
N ASP A 532 -26.92 -39.36 9.89
CA ASP A 532 -25.57 -39.43 10.46
C ASP A 532 -24.73 -40.54 9.84
N LYS A 533 -23.50 -40.22 9.39
CA LYS A 533 -22.30 -41.06 9.59
C LYS A 533 -21.03 -40.20 9.68
N PRO A 534 -20.10 -40.50 10.62
CA PRO A 534 -18.76 -39.92 10.65
C PRO A 534 -17.83 -40.67 9.68
N ASP A 535 -16.88 -39.92 9.12
CA ASP A 535 -15.71 -40.36 8.34
C ASP A 535 -15.97 -41.14 7.04
N GLU A 536 -16.14 -40.39 5.93
CA GLU A 536 -15.61 -40.77 4.62
C GLU A 536 -15.43 -39.50 3.76
N ILE A 537 -14.23 -39.32 3.19
CA ILE A 537 -13.85 -38.16 2.38
C ILE A 537 -14.64 -38.21 1.06
N ALA A 538 -15.71 -37.41 0.98
CA ALA A 538 -16.43 -37.20 -0.28
C ALA A 538 -15.49 -36.57 -1.33
N PRO A 539 -15.52 -37.01 -2.61
CA PRO A 539 -14.69 -36.46 -3.67
C PRO A 539 -14.94 -34.96 -3.80
N SER A 540 -13.86 -34.19 -3.88
CA SER A 540 -13.86 -32.73 -4.00
C SER A 540 -14.88 -32.26 -5.05
N THR A 541 -15.94 -31.62 -4.58
CA THR A 541 -16.86 -30.86 -5.41
C THR A 541 -16.02 -29.88 -6.22
N ILE A 542 -16.11 -29.98 -7.55
CA ILE A 542 -15.47 -29.08 -8.50
C ILE A 542 -15.80 -27.65 -8.08
N TYR A 543 -14.81 -26.91 -7.56
CA TYR A 543 -14.89 -25.48 -7.27
C TYR A 543 -15.04 -24.76 -8.61
N GLN A 544 -16.27 -24.64 -9.11
CA GLN A 544 -16.58 -23.60 -10.09
C GLN A 544 -16.45 -22.27 -9.35
N GLY A 545 -15.47 -21.46 -9.76
CA GLY A 545 -15.22 -20.14 -9.20
C GLY A 545 -16.50 -19.29 -9.24
N ASP A 546 -16.67 -18.45 -8.22
CA ASP A 546 -17.81 -17.54 -8.13
C ASP A 546 -17.81 -16.59 -9.36
N PRO A 547 -18.78 -16.71 -10.28
CA PRO A 547 -18.75 -16.00 -11.56
C PRO A 547 -18.96 -14.49 -11.42
N ALA A 548 -19.38 -14.02 -10.23
CA ALA A 548 -19.57 -12.60 -9.94
C ALA A 548 -18.42 -12.01 -9.10
N ILE A 549 -17.32 -12.76 -8.88
CA ILE A 549 -16.22 -12.29 -8.01
C ILE A 549 -15.51 -11.05 -8.56
N ASP A 550 -15.23 -11.02 -9.86
CA ASP A 550 -14.52 -9.90 -10.49
C ASP A 550 -15.43 -8.67 -10.55
N TRP A 551 -16.70 -8.84 -10.91
CA TRP A 551 -17.70 -7.77 -10.86
C TRP A 551 -17.83 -7.15 -9.47
N ARG A 552 -17.90 -7.97 -8.41
CA ARG A 552 -17.92 -7.45 -7.03
C ARG A 552 -16.61 -6.72 -6.70
N ARG A 553 -15.45 -7.27 -7.07
CA ARG A 553 -14.15 -6.61 -6.82
C ARG A 553 -14.09 -5.23 -7.47
N GLU A 554 -14.46 -5.12 -8.74
CA GLU A 554 -14.47 -3.85 -9.47
C GLU A 554 -15.41 -2.82 -8.84
N ARG A 555 -16.61 -3.26 -8.42
CA ARG A 555 -17.60 -2.42 -7.75
C ARG A 555 -17.11 -1.83 -6.43
N TRP A 556 -16.29 -2.56 -5.68
CA TRP A 556 -15.74 -2.09 -4.40
C TRP A 556 -14.37 -1.39 -4.53
N ALA A 557 -13.58 -1.67 -5.58
CA ALA A 557 -12.23 -1.15 -5.76
C ALA A 557 -12.14 0.39 -5.85
N ARG A 558 -13.19 1.05 -6.36
CA ARG A 558 -13.21 2.51 -6.57
C ARG A 558 -13.69 3.32 -5.36
N ARG A 559 -13.97 2.64 -4.23
CA ARG A 559 -14.50 3.29 -3.02
C ARG A 559 -13.35 3.76 -2.13
N TYR A 560 -12.98 5.03 -2.25
CA TYR A 560 -11.99 5.69 -1.38
C TYR A 560 -12.59 6.10 -0.02
N ASN A 561 -11.76 6.57 0.92
CA ASN A 561 -12.15 6.87 2.31
C ASN A 561 -13.43 7.71 2.47
N ARG A 562 -13.64 8.72 1.62
CA ARG A 562 -14.85 9.56 1.67
C ARG A 562 -16.14 8.78 1.39
N VAL A 563 -16.07 7.80 0.49
CA VAL A 563 -17.22 6.94 0.15
C VAL A 563 -17.46 5.93 1.27
N TRP A 564 -16.40 5.30 1.79
CA TRP A 564 -16.50 4.39 2.94
C TRP A 564 -17.09 5.05 4.18
N ALA A 565 -16.65 6.26 4.53
CA ALA A 565 -17.18 6.98 5.69
C ALA A 565 -18.69 7.25 5.56
N LYS A 566 -19.16 7.61 4.35
CA LYS A 566 -20.59 7.78 4.07
C LYS A 566 -21.36 6.47 4.20
N ILE A 567 -20.86 5.38 3.61
CA ILE A 567 -21.48 4.06 3.67
C ILE A 567 -21.59 3.57 5.12
N ILE A 568 -20.50 3.65 5.89
CA ILE A 568 -20.46 3.26 7.30
C ILE A 568 -21.46 4.10 8.12
N SER A 569 -21.49 5.42 7.92
CA SER A 569 -22.43 6.30 8.62
C SER A 569 -23.89 6.01 8.28
N ALA A 570 -24.20 5.75 7.00
CA ALA A 570 -25.55 5.42 6.55
C ALA A 570 -26.02 4.07 7.13
N TRP A 571 -25.15 3.05 7.14
CA TRP A 571 -25.45 1.77 7.79
C TRP A 571 -25.62 1.93 9.31
N ALA A 572 -24.75 2.69 9.98
CA ALA A 572 -24.86 2.96 11.41
C ALA A 572 -26.21 3.58 11.78
N LYS A 573 -26.66 4.59 11.03
CA LYS A 573 -27.98 5.21 11.20
C LYS A 573 -29.13 4.23 10.92
N THR A 574 -29.02 3.45 9.86
CA THR A 574 -30.05 2.48 9.46
C THR A 574 -30.23 1.39 10.53
N LEU A 575 -29.12 0.86 11.05
CA LEU A 575 -29.11 -0.23 12.02
C LEU A 575 -29.52 0.25 13.43
N ALA A 576 -28.91 1.33 13.94
CA ALA A 576 -29.18 1.82 15.28
C ALA A 576 -30.50 2.61 15.38
N GLY A 577 -30.93 3.27 14.30
CA GLY A 577 -32.02 4.24 14.30
C GLY A 577 -31.61 5.60 14.88
N GLU A 578 -32.33 6.65 14.52
CA GLU A 578 -32.11 7.99 15.06
C GLU A 578 -32.46 8.04 16.56
N GLY A 579 -31.54 8.55 17.38
CA GLY A 579 -31.75 8.65 18.84
C GLY A 579 -31.60 7.35 19.62
N SER A 580 -31.11 6.26 19.01
CA SER A 580 -30.93 4.95 19.67
C SER A 580 -32.23 4.39 20.30
N PRO A 581 -33.33 4.23 19.54
CA PRO A 581 -34.55 3.64 20.07
C PRO A 581 -34.33 2.18 20.51
N PRO A 582 -35.16 1.65 21.43
CA PRO A 582 -35.18 0.22 21.72
C PRO A 582 -35.57 -0.58 20.47
N LEU A 583 -34.77 -1.58 20.15
CA LEU A 583 -34.95 -2.47 19.01
C LEU A 583 -35.49 -3.81 19.48
N HIS A 584 -36.69 -4.12 19.04
CA HIS A 584 -37.41 -5.33 19.41
C HIS A 584 -37.21 -6.42 18.34
N ALA A 585 -36.83 -7.63 18.74
CA ALA A 585 -36.67 -8.74 17.80
C ALA A 585 -38.03 -9.30 17.32
N VAL A 586 -38.98 -9.41 18.24
CA VAL A 586 -40.31 -10.00 17.99
C VAL A 586 -41.41 -8.93 17.96
N GLY A 587 -41.29 -7.88 18.77
CA GLY A 587 -42.24 -6.78 18.91
C GLY A 587 -43.59 -7.23 19.43
N LEU A 588 -43.58 -7.85 20.60
CA LEU A 588 -44.73 -8.38 21.31
C LEU A 588 -45.56 -7.29 21.99
N LYS A 589 -46.84 -7.57 22.25
CA LYS A 589 -47.66 -6.77 23.17
C LYS A 589 -47.26 -7.12 24.60
N GLU A 590 -47.29 -6.12 25.48
CA GLU A 590 -46.94 -6.30 26.88
C GLU A 590 -47.78 -7.42 27.54
N GLY A 591 -47.13 -8.27 28.34
CA GLY A 591 -47.78 -9.39 29.04
C GLY A 591 -48.07 -10.64 28.20
N THR A 592 -47.80 -10.65 26.89
CA THR A 592 -48.11 -11.81 26.01
C THR A 592 -46.97 -12.83 25.88
N GLY A 593 -45.76 -12.46 26.29
CA GLY A 593 -44.56 -13.28 26.18
C GLY A 593 -43.31 -12.47 26.46
N MET A 594 -42.16 -12.96 25.99
CA MET A 594 -40.86 -12.32 26.20
C MET A 594 -40.21 -11.91 24.88
N ASP A 595 -39.75 -10.66 24.81
CA ASP A 595 -39.10 -10.09 23.62
C ASP A 595 -37.63 -9.79 23.90
N ALA A 596 -36.80 -9.89 22.87
CA ALA A 596 -35.40 -9.50 22.94
C ALA A 596 -35.28 -8.02 22.56
N VAL A 597 -34.86 -7.19 23.51
CA VAL A 597 -34.75 -5.74 23.34
C VAL A 597 -33.28 -5.32 23.36
N PHE A 598 -32.86 -4.63 22.30
CA PHE A 598 -31.50 -4.10 22.15
C PHE A 598 -31.52 -2.57 22.09
N LYS A 599 -30.44 -1.93 22.49
CA LYS A 599 -30.20 -0.50 22.22
C LYS A 599 -28.81 -0.34 21.65
N LEU A 600 -28.69 0.23 20.45
CA LEU A 600 -27.40 0.45 19.79
C LEU A 600 -27.14 1.95 19.67
N SER A 601 -25.88 2.36 19.79
CA SER A 601 -25.45 3.72 19.47
C SER A 601 -25.37 3.92 17.94
N PRO A 602 -25.86 5.04 17.39
CA PRO A 602 -25.65 5.40 15.98
C PRO A 602 -24.22 5.88 15.71
N VAL A 603 -23.44 6.16 16.76
CA VAL A 603 -22.03 6.52 16.66
C VAL A 603 -21.18 5.25 16.68
N THR A 604 -20.37 5.09 15.63
CA THR A 604 -19.46 3.96 15.47
C THR A 604 -18.23 4.05 16.37
N ALA A 605 -17.52 2.94 16.57
CA ALA A 605 -16.22 2.93 17.21
C ALA A 605 -15.17 3.74 16.43
N TRP A 606 -14.23 4.33 17.17
CA TRP A 606 -13.06 5.02 16.64
C TRP A 606 -11.82 4.54 17.39
N SER A 607 -10.68 4.46 16.70
CA SER A 607 -9.40 4.13 17.34
C SER A 607 -8.93 5.28 18.24
N ARG A 608 -8.17 4.92 19.29
CA ARG A 608 -7.44 5.85 20.15
C ARG A 608 -5.98 5.41 20.26
N PRO A 609 -5.02 6.33 20.46
CA PRO A 609 -3.63 5.97 20.66
C PRO A 609 -3.44 5.04 21.87
N SER A 610 -2.53 4.07 21.74
CA SER A 610 -2.31 3.03 22.76
C SER A 610 -1.69 3.56 24.05
N HIS A 611 -0.91 4.65 24.00
CA HIS A 611 -0.22 5.22 25.17
C HIS A 611 -1.14 5.88 26.20
N GLU A 612 -2.43 6.09 25.88
CA GLU A 612 -3.45 6.52 26.84
C GLU A 612 -4.19 5.32 27.48
N HIS A 613 -3.85 4.09 27.12
CA HIS A 613 -4.48 2.90 27.70
C HIS A 613 -3.82 2.56 29.03
N GLY A 614 -4.61 2.40 30.10
CA GLY A 614 -4.13 2.06 31.45
C GLY A 614 -3.37 0.72 31.57
N TYR A 615 -3.16 -0.01 30.48
CA TYR A 615 -2.28 -1.18 30.40
C TYR A 615 -0.81 -0.77 30.28
N PHE A 616 -0.50 0.35 29.60
CA PHE A 616 0.86 0.88 29.45
C PHE A 616 1.25 1.87 30.57
N LEU A 617 0.34 2.12 31.50
CA LEU A 617 0.54 2.95 32.69
C LEU A 617 0.62 2.12 34.00
N ARG A 618 0.76 0.79 33.88
CA ARG A 618 0.90 -0.15 35.00
C ARG A 618 2.30 -0.73 35.08
#